data_AF-A0A8T3L276-F1
#
_entry.id   AF-A0A8T3L276-F1
#
_cell.length_a   1.000
_cell.length_b   1.000
_cell.length_c   1.000
_cell.angle_alpha   90.00
_cell.angle_beta   90.00
_cell.angle_gamma   90.00
#
_symmetry.space_group_name_H-M   'P 1'
#
loop_
_entity.id
_entity.type
_entity.pdbx_description
1 polymer ?
#
loop_
_entity_poly.entity_id
_entity_poly.type
_entity_poly.pdbx_seq_one_letter_code
_entity_poly.pdbx_strand_id
1 'polypeptide(L)'
;MTHDVGKIPLLIKATEHEALAENPAYLDKVLRKVHPGLGGKILKFWKFDPQLVAVAAEHDNLLRNPGDAPVDYVDLVQVANILAYEGSTHPLATVDRSRIPAFARLGFSYDAEGQAETEAHADGVEAVFF
;
A
#
# COMPACT_ATOMS: atom_id res chain seq x y z
N MET A 1 0.83 -1.33 -10.37
CA MET A 1 1.33 -2.50 -11.13
C MET A 1 2.63 -3.09 -10.57
N THR A 2 3.62 -2.31 -10.10
CA THR A 2 4.86 -2.86 -9.52
C THR A 2 4.76 -3.33 -8.06
N HIS A 3 3.84 -2.77 -7.27
CA HIS A 3 3.72 -3.10 -5.85
C HIS A 3 3.35 -4.57 -5.58
N ASP A 4 2.69 -5.22 -6.54
CA ASP A 4 2.23 -6.61 -6.46
C ASP A 4 3.16 -7.63 -7.15
N VAL A 5 4.36 -7.24 -7.57
CA VAL A 5 5.27 -8.10 -8.35
C VAL A 5 5.60 -9.42 -7.66
N GLY A 6 5.57 -9.45 -6.33
CA GLY A 6 5.78 -10.67 -5.54
C GLY A 6 4.69 -11.74 -5.70
N LYS A 7 3.49 -11.39 -6.19
CA LYS A 7 2.40 -12.35 -6.40
C LYS A 7 2.68 -13.29 -7.57
N ILE A 8 3.34 -12.82 -8.63
CA ILE A 8 3.64 -13.61 -9.84
C ILE A 8 4.45 -14.88 -9.54
N PRO A 9 5.63 -14.82 -8.89
CA PRO A 9 6.40 -16.02 -8.59
C PRO A 9 5.69 -16.95 -7.58
N LEU A 10 4.88 -16.40 -6.67
CA LEU A 10 4.07 -17.21 -5.76
C LEU A 10 2.97 -17.99 -6.51
N LEU A 11 2.32 -17.37 -7.50
CA LEU A 11 1.32 -18.02 -8.34
C LEU A 11 1.94 -19.12 -9.20
N ILE A 12 3.10 -18.87 -9.82
CA ILE A 12 3.86 -19.90 -10.56
C ILE A 12 4.19 -21.07 -9.62
N LYS A 13 4.63 -20.79 -8.39
CA LYS A 13 4.96 -21.86 -7.45
C LYS A 13 3.72 -22.62 -6.97
N ALA A 14 2.58 -21.94 -6.82
CA ALA A 14 1.32 -22.57 -6.43
C ALA A 14 0.82 -23.58 -7.47
N THR A 15 1.08 -23.39 -8.78
CA THR A 15 0.70 -24.39 -9.79
C THR A 15 1.49 -25.69 -9.68
N GLU A 16 2.62 -25.69 -8.98
CA GLU A 16 3.43 -26.89 -8.71
C GLU A 16 3.06 -27.57 -7.39
N HIS A 17 2.09 -27.03 -6.63
CA HIS A 17 1.69 -27.52 -5.32
C HIS A 17 0.18 -27.70 -5.22
N GLU A 18 -0.27 -28.95 -5.33
CA GLU A 18 -1.69 -29.36 -5.33
C GLU A 18 -2.48 -28.78 -4.13
N ALA A 19 -1.90 -28.81 -2.92
CA ALA A 19 -2.52 -28.25 -1.72
C ALA A 19 -2.78 -26.72 -1.76
N LEU A 20 -2.00 -25.97 -2.55
CA LEU A 20 -2.23 -24.54 -2.79
C LEU A 20 -3.21 -24.31 -3.93
N ALA A 21 -3.13 -25.14 -4.98
CA ALA A 21 -4.03 -25.08 -6.14
C ALA A 21 -5.48 -25.40 -5.77
N GLU A 22 -5.69 -26.37 -4.87
CA GLU A 22 -7.02 -26.82 -4.44
C GLU A 22 -7.65 -25.96 -3.33
N ASN A 23 -6.90 -24.99 -2.78
CA ASN A 23 -7.39 -24.13 -1.70
C ASN A 23 -7.17 -22.64 -1.99
N PRO A 24 -8.04 -22.03 -2.82
CA PRO A 24 -7.93 -20.61 -3.20
C PRO A 24 -7.91 -19.65 -2.02
N ALA A 25 -8.67 -19.94 -0.96
CA ALA A 25 -8.73 -19.11 0.24
C ALA A 25 -7.40 -19.14 1.03
N TYR A 26 -6.73 -20.29 1.08
CA TYR A 26 -5.41 -20.41 1.70
C TYR A 26 -4.34 -19.75 0.83
N LEU A 27 -4.38 -19.96 -0.48
CA LEU A 27 -3.47 -19.30 -1.43
C LEU A 27 -3.53 -17.78 -1.32
N ASP A 28 -4.73 -17.22 -1.27
CA ASP A 28 -4.97 -15.78 -1.12
C ASP A 28 -4.40 -15.21 0.20
N LYS A 29 -4.48 -15.96 1.31
CA LYS A 29 -3.81 -15.60 2.57
C LYS A 29 -2.28 -15.61 2.44
N VAL A 30 -1.72 -16.62 1.78
CA VAL A 30 -0.27 -16.71 1.54
C VAL A 30 0.20 -15.57 0.66
N LEU A 31 -0.51 -15.29 -0.44
CA LEU A 31 -0.22 -14.18 -1.34
C LEU A 31 -0.17 -12.88 -0.57
N ARG A 32 -1.24 -12.50 0.15
CA ARG A 32 -1.27 -11.27 0.97
C ARG A 32 -0.09 -11.17 1.93
N LYS A 33 0.26 -12.25 2.62
CA LYS A 33 1.30 -12.21 3.65
C LYS A 33 2.73 -12.17 3.08
N VAL A 34 2.98 -12.84 1.96
CA VAL A 34 4.35 -13.10 1.47
C VAL A 34 4.75 -12.16 0.34
N HIS A 35 3.78 -11.73 -0.49
CA HIS A 35 4.10 -10.95 -1.68
C HIS A 35 4.82 -9.62 -1.42
N PRO A 36 4.57 -8.84 -0.33
CA PRO A 36 5.23 -7.54 -0.18
C PRO A 36 6.74 -7.71 0.01
N GLY A 37 7.13 -8.54 0.98
CA GLY A 37 8.54 -8.82 1.26
C GLY A 37 9.25 -9.51 0.09
N LEU A 38 8.57 -10.39 -0.65
CA LEU A 38 9.14 -11.02 -1.84
C LEU A 38 9.30 -10.03 -2.99
N GLY A 39 8.29 -9.18 -3.22
CA GLY A 39 8.32 -8.14 -4.25
C GLY A 39 9.44 -7.14 -4.02
N GLY A 40 9.62 -6.67 -2.79
CA GLY A 40 10.74 -5.81 -2.40
C GLY A 40 12.10 -6.45 -2.69
N LYS A 41 12.28 -7.74 -2.36
CA LYS A 41 13.53 -8.47 -2.65
C LYS A 41 13.80 -8.59 -4.16
N ILE A 42 12.77 -8.86 -4.97
CA ILE A 42 12.88 -8.95 -6.43
C ILE A 42 13.28 -7.61 -7.03
N LEU A 43 12.58 -6.52 -6.68
CA LEU A 43 12.89 -5.19 -7.20
C LEU A 43 14.28 -4.72 -6.78
N LYS A 44 14.70 -5.05 -5.55
CA LYS A 44 16.07 -4.78 -5.08
C LYS A 44 17.11 -5.55 -5.91
N PHE A 45 16.86 -6.82 -6.20
CA PHE A 45 17.74 -7.63 -7.04
C PHE A 45 17.86 -7.06 -8.47
N TRP A 46 16.76 -6.56 -9.03
CA TRP A 46 16.72 -5.86 -10.31
C TRP A 46 17.27 -4.43 -10.27
N LYS A 47 17.74 -3.94 -9.11
CA LYS A 47 18.31 -2.60 -8.91
C LYS A 47 17.35 -1.47 -9.26
N PHE A 48 16.06 -1.64 -8.96
CA PHE A 48 15.08 -0.55 -9.03
C PHE A 48 15.38 0.53 -7.98
N ASP A 49 14.80 1.71 -8.19
CA ASP A 49 14.88 2.81 -7.25
C ASP A 49 14.47 2.38 -5.82
N PRO A 50 15.22 2.74 -4.77
CA PRO A 50 14.91 2.35 -3.39
C PRO A 50 13.50 2.73 -2.92
N GLN A 51 12.92 3.83 -3.42
CA GLN A 51 11.56 4.23 -3.07
C GLN A 51 10.53 3.24 -3.65
N LEU A 52 10.74 2.75 -4.87
CA LEU A 52 9.88 1.73 -5.47
C LEU A 52 10.03 0.37 -4.79
N VAL A 53 11.24 0.04 -4.34
CA VAL A 53 11.50 -1.15 -3.52
C VAL A 53 10.72 -1.05 -2.19
N ALA A 54 10.75 0.12 -1.54
CA ALA A 54 10.02 0.35 -0.30
C ALA A 54 8.49 0.25 -0.51
N VAL A 55 7.96 0.80 -1.61
CA VAL A 55 6.54 0.66 -1.96
C VAL A 55 6.14 -0.81 -2.06
N ALA A 56 6.87 -1.63 -2.82
CA ALA A 56 6.54 -3.05 -2.95
C ALA A 56 6.63 -3.79 -1.60
N ALA A 57 7.57 -3.42 -0.73
CA ALA A 57 7.78 -4.07 0.56
C ALA A 57 6.74 -3.69 1.63
N GLU A 58 6.27 -2.45 1.64
CA GLU A 58 5.62 -1.86 2.81
C GLU A 58 4.21 -1.30 2.56
N HIS A 59 3.73 -1.19 1.31
CA HIS A 59 2.42 -0.58 1.05
C HIS A 59 1.24 -1.28 1.77
N ASP A 60 1.35 -2.58 2.04
CA ASP A 60 0.36 -3.37 2.78
C ASP A 60 0.56 -3.35 4.32
N ASN A 61 1.65 -2.76 4.81
CA ASN A 61 1.88 -2.56 6.25
C ASN A 61 1.09 -1.35 6.74
N LEU A 62 -0.21 -1.55 7.03
CA LEU A 62 -1.16 -0.49 7.40
C LEU A 62 -0.79 0.28 8.68
N LEU A 63 0.11 -0.27 9.51
CA LEU A 63 0.59 0.35 10.74
C LEU A 63 2.03 0.87 10.61
N ARG A 64 2.56 0.97 9.38
CA ARG A 64 3.89 1.54 9.12
C ARG A 64 3.97 2.94 9.73
N ASN A 65 4.96 3.14 10.59
CA ASN A 65 5.25 4.43 11.20
C ASN A 65 6.71 4.83 10.94
N PRO A 66 6.98 5.75 10.00
CA PRO A 66 8.31 6.27 9.72
C PRO A 66 8.84 7.27 10.77
N GLY A 67 8.06 7.60 11.79
CA GLY A 67 8.34 8.70 12.70
C GLY A 67 8.30 10.05 11.98
N ASP A 68 9.25 10.92 12.27
CA ASP A 68 9.33 12.29 11.74
C ASP A 68 9.89 12.38 10.31
N ALA A 69 10.10 11.24 9.64
CA ALA A 69 10.54 11.25 8.25
C ALA A 69 9.49 11.92 7.34
N PRO A 70 9.91 12.67 6.30
CA PRO A 70 8.99 13.27 5.33
C PRO A 70 8.06 12.23 4.71
N VAL A 71 6.91 12.69 4.21
CA VAL A 71 5.98 11.87 3.41
C VAL A 71 6.74 11.23 2.24
N ASP A 72 6.50 9.94 2.01
CA ASP A 72 7.14 9.17 0.94
C ASP A 72 6.13 8.49 0.02
N TYR A 73 6.61 7.77 -1.00
CA TYR A 73 5.75 7.04 -1.93
C TYR A 73 5.01 5.86 -1.30
N VAL A 74 5.46 5.32 -0.17
CA VAL A 74 4.73 4.26 0.55
C VAL A 74 3.45 4.84 1.13
N ASP A 75 3.51 6.04 1.71
CA ASP A 75 2.32 6.74 2.23
C ASP A 75 1.27 6.93 1.12
N LEU A 76 1.70 7.48 -0.02
CA LEU A 76 0.83 7.71 -1.17
C LEU A 76 0.22 6.43 -1.74
N VAL A 77 1.04 5.40 -1.97
CA VAL A 77 0.56 4.14 -2.58
C VAL A 77 -0.33 3.36 -1.61
N GLN A 78 -0.05 3.39 -0.30
CA GLN A 78 -0.90 2.74 0.70
C GLN A 78 -2.30 3.36 0.71
N VAL A 79 -2.40 4.70 0.76
CA VAL A 79 -3.71 5.38 0.72
C VAL A 79 -4.43 5.12 -0.60
N ALA A 80 -3.74 5.24 -1.73
CA ALA A 80 -4.33 4.94 -3.05
C ALA A 80 -4.84 3.49 -3.15
N ASN A 81 -4.10 2.52 -2.58
CA ASN A 81 -4.51 1.11 -2.57
C ASN A 81 -5.79 0.90 -1.76
N ILE A 82 -5.93 1.56 -0.60
CA ILE A 82 -7.14 1.48 0.23
C ILE A 82 -8.34 2.11 -0.48
N LEU A 83 -8.17 3.32 -1.03
CA LEU A 83 -9.23 4.03 -1.74
C LEU A 83 -9.66 3.31 -3.03
N ALA A 84 -8.74 2.61 -3.71
CA ALA A 84 -9.08 1.82 -4.90
C ALA A 84 -10.08 0.68 -4.63
N TYR A 85 -10.23 0.26 -3.37
CA TYR A 85 -11.18 -0.78 -2.96
C TYR A 85 -12.45 -0.23 -2.31
N GLU A 86 -12.62 1.09 -2.23
CA GLU A 86 -13.81 1.71 -1.63
C GLU A 86 -15.11 1.20 -2.28
N GLY A 87 -16.10 0.84 -1.46
CA GLY A 87 -17.37 0.28 -1.93
C GLY A 87 -17.31 -1.18 -2.43
N SER A 88 -16.16 -1.84 -2.36
CA SER A 88 -16.01 -3.27 -2.71
C SER A 88 -16.13 -4.21 -1.51
N THR A 89 -16.10 -5.52 -1.78
CA THR A 89 -16.03 -6.58 -0.74
C THR A 89 -14.60 -6.88 -0.28
N HIS A 90 -13.60 -6.14 -0.77
CA HIS A 90 -12.21 -6.36 -0.42
C HIS A 90 -11.93 -5.96 1.04
N PRO A 91 -11.08 -6.68 1.80
CA PRO A 91 -10.78 -6.35 3.20
C PRO A 91 -10.27 -4.92 3.43
N LEU A 92 -9.59 -4.32 2.44
CA LEU A 92 -9.16 -2.92 2.54
C LEU A 92 -10.31 -1.91 2.45
N ALA A 93 -11.48 -2.30 1.97
CA ALA A 93 -12.65 -1.42 1.89
C ALA A 93 -13.24 -1.10 3.28
N THR A 94 -13.00 -1.96 4.28
CA THR A 94 -13.60 -1.90 5.61
C THR A 94 -12.62 -1.52 6.72
N VAL A 95 -11.39 -1.12 6.37
CA VAL A 95 -10.40 -0.68 7.35
C VAL A 95 -10.78 0.69 7.93
N ASP A 96 -10.50 0.86 9.21
CA ASP A 96 -10.64 2.15 9.89
C ASP A 96 -9.48 3.09 9.46
N ARG A 97 -9.79 4.00 8.54
CA ARG A 97 -8.81 4.94 7.94
C ARG A 97 -8.21 5.91 8.97
N SER A 98 -8.95 6.23 10.03
CA SER A 98 -8.47 7.10 11.12
C SER A 98 -7.28 6.51 11.88
N ARG A 99 -7.11 5.18 11.81
CA ARG A 99 -6.04 4.45 12.49
C ARG A 99 -4.82 4.16 11.63
N ILE A 100 -4.83 4.58 10.36
CA ILE A 100 -3.77 4.31 9.40
C ILE A 100 -2.87 5.55 9.30
N PRO A 101 -1.59 5.47 9.74
CA PRO A 101 -0.71 6.64 9.79
C PRO A 101 -0.53 7.34 8.44
N ALA A 102 -0.58 6.61 7.32
CA ALA A 102 -0.42 7.19 5.99
C ALA A 102 -1.49 8.23 5.64
N PHE A 103 -2.73 8.07 6.12
CA PHE A 103 -3.79 9.06 5.91
C PHE A 103 -3.47 10.37 6.63
N ALA A 104 -3.14 10.30 7.93
CA ALA A 104 -2.76 11.48 8.71
C ALA A 104 -1.51 12.16 8.14
N ARG A 105 -0.49 11.38 7.72
CA ARG A 105 0.73 11.89 7.09
C ARG A 105 0.49 12.64 5.78
N LEU A 106 -0.57 12.28 5.04
CA LEU A 106 -0.97 12.96 3.80
C LEU A 106 -1.93 14.13 4.02
N GLY A 107 -2.24 14.50 5.26
CA GLY A 107 -3.14 15.61 5.58
C GLY A 107 -4.63 15.26 5.53
N PHE A 108 -4.98 13.97 5.55
CA PHE A 108 -6.36 13.56 5.83
C PHE A 108 -6.57 13.59 7.35
N SER A 109 -7.33 14.57 7.84
CA SER A 109 -7.86 14.57 9.19
C SER A 109 -9.22 13.85 9.20
N TYR A 110 -9.45 13.06 10.24
CA TYR A 110 -10.75 12.45 10.50
C TYR A 110 -11.27 13.03 11.81
N ASP A 111 -12.53 13.49 11.81
CA ASP A 111 -13.20 13.91 13.04
C ASP A 111 -13.48 12.69 13.96
N ALA A 112 -13.99 12.96 15.16
CA ALA A 112 -14.32 11.92 16.14
C ALA A 112 -15.39 10.91 15.64
N GLU A 113 -16.07 11.23 14.54
CA GLU A 113 -17.10 10.42 13.89
C GLU A 113 -16.59 9.70 12.62
N GLY A 114 -15.32 9.88 12.25
CA GLY A 114 -14.66 9.20 11.14
C GLY A 114 -14.97 9.81 9.76
N GLN A 115 -15.46 11.05 9.70
CA GLN A 115 -15.64 11.79 8.44
C GLN A 115 -14.32 12.48 8.05
N ALA A 116 -13.97 12.38 6.77
CA ALA A 116 -12.73 12.98 6.26
C ALA A 116 -12.92 14.49 6.10
N GLU A 117 -12.09 15.28 6.80
CA GLU A 117 -11.86 16.68 6.47
C GLU A 117 -10.65 16.75 5.54
N THR A 118 -10.81 17.42 4.40
CA THR A 118 -9.68 17.73 3.52
C THR A 118 -9.19 19.12 3.90
N GLU A 119 -8.01 19.21 4.54
CA GLU A 119 -7.33 20.50 4.68
C GLU A 119 -6.84 20.92 3.29
N ALA A 120 -7.56 21.83 2.65
CA ALA A 120 -7.11 22.47 1.43
C ALA A 120 -5.91 23.37 1.76
N HIS A 121 -4.69 22.85 1.64
CA HIS A 121 -3.48 23.65 1.57
C HIS A 121 -3.40 24.33 0.20
N ALA A 122 -4.27 25.30 -0.03
CA ALA A 122 -4.20 26.22 -1.16
C ALA A 122 -3.55 27.52 -0.67
N ASP A 123 -2.22 27.51 -0.55
CA ASP A 123 -1.44 28.73 -0.63
C ASP A 123 0.01 28.42 -1.00
N GLY A 124 0.47 28.99 -2.11
CA GLY A 124 1.90 29.12 -2.39
C GLY A 124 2.45 28.55 -3.70
N VAL A 125 1.74 28.57 -4.83
CA VAL A 125 2.40 28.51 -6.15
C VAL A 125 1.71 29.44 -7.18
N GLU A 126 1.64 30.73 -6.90
CA GLU A 126 1.54 31.75 -7.96
C GLU A 126 2.43 32.93 -7.58
N ALA A 127 3.75 32.79 -7.80
CA ALA A 127 4.66 33.93 -7.95
C ALA A 127 6.07 33.50 -8.43
N VAL A 128 6.20 32.61 -9.41
CA VAL A 128 7.48 32.51 -10.16
C VAL A 128 7.24 32.06 -11.60
N PHE A 129 6.58 32.89 -12.40
CA PHE A 129 6.86 32.99 -13.84
C PHE A 129 6.50 34.42 -14.28
N PHE A 130 7.53 35.25 -14.45
CA PHE A 130 7.51 36.29 -15.47
C PHE A 130 7.59 35.63 -16.85
#